data_AF-A0A1R0WAU4-F1
#
_entry.id   AF-A0A1R0WAU4-F1
#
_cell.length_a   1.000
_cell.length_b   1.000
_cell.length_c   1.000
_cell.angle_alpha   90.00
_cell.angle_beta   90.00
_cell.angle_gamma   90.00
#
_symmetry.space_group_name_H-M   'P 1'
#
loop_
_entity.id
_entity.type
_entity.pdbx_description
1 polymer ?
#
loop_
_entity_poly.entity_id
_entity_poly.type
_entity_poly.pdbx_seq_one_letter_code
_entity_poly.pdbx_strand_id
1 'polypeptide(L)'
;MYVNANFSERITVQEMAKLCCMSERYFMKFFKSVMGKTFIHYLNYVRLSEAEKLLLSSELTITEAALQSGFNDPSYFVLERQLTRYGIDNDMVRRFRTSRQMKNSP
;
A
#
# COMPACT_ATOMS: atom_id res chain seq x y z
N MET A 1 0.67 15.10 5.35
CA MET A 1 0.93 15.27 3.89
C MET A 1 -0.29 14.77 3.14
N TYR A 2 -0.76 15.43 2.07
CA TYR A 2 -2.07 15.14 1.44
C TYR A 2 -2.27 13.66 1.07
N VAL A 3 -1.24 13.00 0.51
CA VAL A 3 -1.29 11.57 0.16
C VAL A 3 -1.57 10.70 1.37
N ASN A 4 -0.89 10.93 2.51
CA ASN A 4 -1.05 10.10 3.71
C ASN A 4 -2.45 10.20 4.36
N ALA A 5 -3.25 11.20 3.99
CA ALA A 5 -4.61 11.37 4.50
C ALA A 5 -5.69 10.85 3.53
N ASN A 6 -5.37 10.70 2.24
CA ASN A 6 -6.34 10.40 1.17
C ASN A 6 -5.91 9.23 0.27
N PHE A 7 -4.90 8.44 0.65
CA PHE A 7 -4.34 7.36 -0.20
C PHE A 7 -5.38 6.30 -0.57
N SER A 8 -6.39 6.09 0.28
CA SER A 8 -7.53 5.19 0.06
C SER A 8 -8.41 5.64 -1.11
N GLU A 9 -8.38 6.92 -1.48
CA GLU A 9 -9.16 7.48 -2.58
C GLU A 9 -8.40 7.46 -3.91
N ARG A 10 -9.11 7.72 -5.01
CA ARG A 10 -8.53 7.82 -6.36
C ARG A 10 -7.75 9.12 -6.52
N ILE A 11 -6.49 9.15 -6.10
CA ILE A 11 -5.58 10.27 -6.36
C ILE A 11 -4.94 10.14 -7.75
N THR A 12 -5.09 11.17 -8.58
CA THR A 12 -4.46 11.29 -9.91
C THR A 12 -3.30 12.29 -9.92
N VAL A 13 -2.42 12.16 -10.93
CA VAL A 13 -1.36 13.16 -11.21
C VAL A 13 -1.97 14.54 -11.48
N GLN A 14 -3.13 14.59 -12.14
CA GLN A 14 -3.83 15.83 -12.47
C GLN A 14 -4.32 16.59 -11.23
N GLU A 15 -4.93 15.91 -10.27
CA GLU A 15 -5.39 16.55 -9.01
C GLU A 15 -4.21 17.10 -8.22
N MET A 16 -3.13 16.32 -8.08
CA MET A 16 -1.94 16.77 -7.36
C MET A 16 -1.24 17.95 -8.07
N ALA A 17 -1.19 17.93 -9.40
CA ALA A 17 -0.66 19.06 -10.18
C ALA A 17 -1.50 20.32 -9.97
N LYS A 18 -2.84 20.21 -10.00
CA LYS A 18 -3.76 21.32 -9.68
C LYS A 18 -3.56 21.85 -8.26
N LEU A 19 -3.47 20.98 -7.25
CA LEU A 19 -3.21 21.35 -5.85
C LEU A 19 -1.87 22.08 -5.65
N CYS A 20 -0.87 21.78 -6.48
CA CYS A 20 0.43 22.46 -6.47
C CYS A 20 0.49 23.69 -7.41
N CYS A 21 -0.59 24.07 -8.09
CA CYS A 21 -0.62 25.11 -9.13
C CYS A 21 0.39 24.86 -10.27
N MET A 22 0.61 23.60 -10.64
CA MET A 22 1.58 23.16 -11.65
C MET A 22 0.89 22.48 -12.84
N SER A 23 1.55 22.46 -13.99
CA SER A 23 1.19 21.51 -15.05
C SER A 23 1.62 20.09 -14.67
N GLU A 24 0.88 19.07 -15.10
CA GLU A 24 1.17 17.65 -14.82
C GLU A 24 2.61 17.25 -15.16
N ARG A 25 3.12 17.75 -16.30
CA ARG A 25 4.50 17.53 -16.76
C ARG A 25 5.54 18.16 -15.83
N TYR A 26 5.27 19.36 -15.31
CA TYR A 26 6.17 20.02 -14.37
C TYR A 26 6.10 19.35 -13.00
N PHE A 27 4.89 19.08 -12.50
CA PHE A 27 4.66 18.34 -11.25
C PHE A 27 5.39 16.98 -11.25
N MET A 28 5.28 16.17 -12.30
CA MET A 28 5.98 14.88 -12.36
C MET A 28 7.50 15.01 -12.34
N LYS A 29 8.06 16.03 -13.02
CA LYS A 29 9.51 16.32 -12.99
C LYS A 29 9.95 16.77 -11.60
N PHE A 30 9.26 17.76 -11.04
CA PHE A 30 9.53 18.33 -9.71
C PHE A 30 9.43 17.27 -8.61
N PHE A 31 8.34 16.49 -8.60
CA PHE A 31 8.15 15.40 -7.65
C PHE A 31 9.26 14.36 -7.76
N LYS A 32 9.68 13.98 -8.99
CA LYS A 32 10.79 13.04 -9.18
C LYS A 32 12.14 13.63 -8.74
N SER A 33 12.40 14.93 -8.95
CA SER A 33 13.64 15.56 -8.47
C SER A 33 13.71 15.70 -6.95
N VAL A 34 12.57 15.90 -6.26
CA VAL A 34 12.52 16.02 -4.80
C VAL A 34 12.51 14.65 -4.12
N MET A 35 11.72 13.69 -4.64
CA MET A 35 11.46 12.40 -3.98
C MET A 35 12.30 11.25 -4.54
N GLY A 36 13.07 11.46 -5.62
CA GLY A 36 13.83 10.43 -6.34
C GLY A 36 12.97 9.46 -7.19
N LYS A 37 11.66 9.40 -6.95
CA LYS A 37 10.71 8.47 -7.59
C LYS A 37 9.49 9.20 -8.17
N THR A 38 8.77 8.54 -9.08
CA THR A 38 7.55 9.10 -9.66
C THR A 38 6.43 9.17 -8.62
N PHE A 39 5.49 10.09 -8.82
CA PHE A 39 4.32 10.23 -7.95
C PHE A 39 3.52 8.92 -7.82
N ILE A 40 3.27 8.22 -8.93
CA ILE A 40 2.56 6.93 -8.94
C ILE A 40 3.28 5.87 -8.10
N HIS A 41 4.60 5.77 -8.20
CA HIS A 41 5.37 4.81 -7.40
C HIS A 41 5.37 5.17 -5.90
N TYR A 42 5.38 6.47 -5.56
CA TYR A 42 5.21 6.91 -4.17
C TYR A 42 3.81 6.60 -3.62
N LEU A 43 2.75 6.87 -4.40
CA LEU A 43 1.37 6.56 -4.02
C LEU A 43 1.18 5.06 -3.76
N ASN A 44 1.66 4.21 -4.68
CA ASN A 44 1.58 2.75 -4.52
C ASN A 44 2.35 2.27 -3.28
N TYR A 45 3.53 2.83 -3.00
CA TYR A 45 4.31 2.51 -1.79
C TYR A 45 3.54 2.82 -0.49
N VAL A 46 2.86 3.97 -0.41
CA VAL A 46 2.04 4.33 0.76
C VAL A 46 0.89 3.32 0.94
N ARG A 47 0.20 2.98 -0.15
CA ARG A 47 -0.90 2.00 -0.12
C ARG A 47 -0.47 0.59 0.28
N LEU A 48 0.71 0.14 -0.17
CA LEU A 48 1.26 -1.16 0.24
C LEU A 48 1.60 -1.20 1.73
N SER A 49 2.16 -0.12 2.28
CA SER A 49 2.49 -0.04 3.70
C SER A 49 1.24 -0.06 4.60
N GLU A 50 0.11 0.46 4.14
CA GLU A 50 -1.15 0.34 4.88
C GLU A 50 -1.74 -1.07 4.77
N ALA A 51 -1.71 -1.67 3.57
CA ALA A 51 -2.17 -3.04 3.36
C ALA A 51 -1.40 -4.05 4.24
N GLU A 52 -0.09 -3.85 4.41
CA GLU A 52 0.73 -4.62 5.35
C GLU A 52 0.24 -4.53 6.79
N LYS A 53 -0.03 -3.31 7.31
CA LYS A 53 -0.54 -3.12 8.68
C LYS A 53 -1.88 -3.81 8.87
N LEU A 54 -2.80 -3.66 7.90
CA LEU A 54 -4.12 -4.29 7.95
C LEU A 54 -4.00 -5.82 8.04
N LEU A 55 -3.11 -6.43 7.25
CA LEU A 55 -2.83 -7.87 7.28
C LEU A 55 -2.14 -8.34 8.58
N LEU A 56 -1.47 -7.45 9.32
CA LEU A 56 -0.87 -7.74 10.63
C LEU A 56 -1.84 -7.53 11.80
N SER A 57 -2.78 -6.59 11.68
CA SER A 57 -3.70 -6.20 12.76
C SER A 57 -5.08 -6.89 12.70
N SER A 58 -5.39 -7.63 11.64
CA SER A 58 -6.72 -8.19 11.42
C SER A 58 -6.69 -9.50 10.61
N GLU A 59 -7.79 -10.25 10.62
CA GLU A 59 -7.94 -11.48 9.82
C GLU A 59 -8.42 -11.22 8.37
N LEU A 60 -8.17 -10.02 7.83
CA LEU A 60 -8.56 -9.66 6.47
C LEU A 60 -7.80 -10.49 5.42
N THR A 61 -8.50 -10.80 4.32
CA THR A 61 -7.87 -11.38 3.14
C THR A 61 -7.04 -10.34 2.39
N ILE A 62 -6.12 -10.84 1.55
CA ILE A 62 -5.27 -10.01 0.65
C ILE A 62 -6.14 -9.07 -0.22
N THR A 63 -7.28 -9.55 -0.69
CA THR A 63 -8.23 -8.78 -1.51
C THR A 63 -8.87 -7.64 -0.72
N GLU A 64 -9.31 -7.90 0.51
CA GLU A 64 -9.93 -6.89 1.37
C GLU A 64 -8.93 -5.82 1.82
N ALA A 65 -7.70 -6.23 2.20
CA ALA A 65 -6.62 -5.30 2.53
C ALA A 65 -6.23 -4.41 1.34
N ALA A 66 -6.20 -4.95 0.12
CA ALA A 66 -5.95 -4.18 -1.10
C ALA A 66 -7.04 -3.12 -1.34
N LEU A 67 -8.31 -3.51 -1.24
CA LEU A 67 -9.46 -2.62 -1.43
C LEU A 67 -9.49 -1.50 -0.38
N GLN A 68 -9.32 -1.82 0.91
CA GLN A 68 -9.29 -0.82 1.99
C GLN A 68 -8.09 0.14 1.86
N SER A 69 -6.99 -0.30 1.26
CA SER A 69 -5.81 0.54 1.03
C SER A 69 -5.87 1.39 -0.25
N GLY A 70 -7.01 1.41 -0.97
CA GLY A 70 -7.21 2.25 -2.15
C GLY A 70 -6.69 1.70 -3.47
N PHE A 71 -6.48 0.38 -3.58
CA PHE A 71 -6.24 -0.25 -4.87
C PHE A 71 -7.57 -0.52 -5.59
N ASN A 72 -7.85 0.26 -6.64
CA ASN A 72 -9.04 0.10 -7.48
C ASN A 72 -9.06 -1.19 -8.31
N ASP A 73 -7.90 -1.84 -8.48
CA ASP A 73 -7.79 -3.18 -9.04
C ASP A 73 -7.12 -4.09 -7.99
N PRO A 74 -7.81 -5.12 -7.45
CA PRO A 74 -7.20 -6.07 -6.53
C PRO A 74 -6.04 -6.89 -7.16
N SER A 75 -5.87 -6.79 -8.48
CA SER A 75 -4.82 -7.44 -9.28
C SER A 75 -3.52 -6.62 -9.38
N TYR A 76 -3.17 -5.81 -8.38
CA TYR A 76 -2.11 -4.79 -8.52
C TYR A 76 -0.69 -5.31 -8.85
N PHE A 77 -0.13 -6.34 -8.21
CA PHE A 77 -0.20 -7.70 -8.77
C PHE A 77 -0.14 -8.77 -7.68
N VAL A 78 -1.28 -9.38 -7.33
CA VAL A 78 -1.42 -10.29 -6.17
C VAL A 78 -0.87 -9.64 -4.87
N LEU A 79 -1.23 -8.36 -4.66
CA LEU A 79 -0.67 -7.46 -3.64
C LEU A 79 0.87 -7.40 -3.65
N GLU A 80 1.39 -7.06 -4.83
CA GLU A 80 2.80 -7.14 -5.27
C GLU A 80 3.49 -8.45 -4.83
N ARG A 81 2.76 -9.55 -5.05
CA ARG A 81 3.12 -10.95 -4.85
C ARG A 81 3.24 -11.38 -3.38
N GLN A 82 2.20 -11.09 -2.60
CA GLN A 82 2.12 -11.28 -1.14
C GLN A 82 3.23 -10.53 -0.41
N LEU A 83 3.38 -9.24 -0.71
CA LEU A 83 4.41 -8.34 -0.15
C LEU A 83 5.86 -8.81 -0.40
N THR A 84 6.09 -9.64 -1.43
CA THR A 84 7.36 -10.33 -1.70
C THR A 84 7.73 -11.42 -0.66
N ARG A 85 6.81 -12.39 -0.46
CA ARG A 85 7.08 -13.77 0.01
C ARG A 85 7.32 -14.03 1.52
N TYR A 86 6.85 -13.19 2.45
CA TYR A 86 7.22 -13.21 3.89
C TYR A 86 8.68 -12.78 4.17
N GLY A 87 9.14 -11.72 3.50
CA GLY A 87 10.49 -11.16 3.67
C GLY A 87 10.64 -10.03 4.70
N ILE A 88 9.63 -9.77 5.53
CA ILE A 88 9.62 -8.67 6.52
C ILE A 88 9.42 -9.28 7.91
N ASP A 89 10.51 -9.24 8.69
CA ASP A 89 10.78 -9.85 10.01
C ASP A 89 10.18 -11.25 10.32
N ASN A 90 11.04 -12.26 10.29
CA ASN A 90 10.71 -13.66 10.61
C ASN A 90 10.21 -13.86 12.06
N ASP A 91 10.56 -12.96 12.99
CA ASP A 91 10.22 -13.11 14.41
C ASP A 91 8.74 -12.83 14.71
N MET A 92 8.07 -11.98 13.93
CA MET A 92 6.62 -11.76 14.07
C MET A 92 5.82 -12.98 13.57
N VAL A 93 6.17 -13.50 12.39
CA VAL A 93 5.40 -14.55 11.71
C VAL A 93 5.51 -15.89 12.45
N ARG A 94 6.67 -16.20 13.05
CA ARG A 94 6.83 -17.39 13.91
C ARG A 94 5.86 -17.39 15.08
N ARG A 95 5.58 -16.24 15.70
CA ARG A 95 4.64 -16.13 16.84
C ARG A 95 3.19 -16.40 16.41
N PHE A 96 2.78 -15.95 15.23
CA PHE A 96 1.44 -16.18 14.68
C PHE A 96 1.17 -17.62 14.22
N ARG A 97 2.21 -18.38 13.84
CA ARG A 97 2.02 -19.80 13.46
C ARG A 97 1.76 -20.71 14.67
N THR A 98 2.38 -20.40 15.81
CA THR A 98 2.19 -21.15 17.07
C THR A 98 0.79 -21.00 17.65
N SER A 99 0.14 -19.84 17.50
CA SER A 99 -1.23 -19.61 17.99
C SER A 99 -2.31 -20.28 17.13
N ARG A 100 -2.04 -20.56 15.84
CA ARG A 100 -3.03 -21.16 14.93
C ARG A 100 -3.13 -22.70 14.97
N GLN A 101 -2.22 -23.40 15.65
CA GLN A 101 -2.33 -24.86 15.87
C GLN A 101 -3.21 -25.27 17.07
N MET A 102 -3.66 -24.33 17.92
CA MET A 102 -4.49 -24.62 19.11
C MET A 102 -5.95 -24.13 19.03
N LYS A 103 -6.50 -23.91 17.83
CA LYS A 103 -7.93 -23.53 17.65
C LYS A 103 -8.75 -24.38 16.67
N ASN A 104 -8.16 -25.38 16.03
CA ASN A 104 -8.87 -26.35 15.19
C ASN A 104 -8.71 -27.79 15.72
N SER A 105 -9.28 -28.07 16.90
CA SER A 105 -9.88 -29.37 17.28
C SER A 105 -10.47 -29.32 18.70
N PRO A 106 -11.51 -30.10 19.00
CA PRO A 106 -12.45 -30.76 18.08
C PRO A 106 -13.69 -29.89 17.78
#